data_AF-A0A7C4GXZ9-F1
#
_entry.id   AF-A0A7C4GXZ9-F1
#
_cell.length_a   1.000
_cell.length_b   1.000
_cell.length_c   1.000
_cell.angle_alpha   90.00
_cell.angle_beta   90.00
_cell.angle_gamma   90.00
#
_symmetry.space_group_name_H-M   'P 1'
#
loop_
_entity.id
_entity.type
_entity.pdbx_description
1 polymer ?
#
loop_
_entity_poly.entity_id
_entity_poly.type
_entity_poly.pdbx_seq_one_letter_code
_entity_poly.pdbx_strand_id
1 'polypeptide(L)'
;MVKLPRMGRPPFLKPHHVKQDDLVEIVDEPYIRSAEESRFEKPKGYAVVRLLRTGELFTWGFNNITWNRLLDAFGDDSSLWKGKKVKVKIETQTVRGEQRQVIFGVPYREPQQKLPVNKETENPLETDLITKVKTLSLEQKKALLEALSESLAATETS
;
A
#
# COMPACT_ATOMS: atom_id res chain seq x y z
N MET A 1 13.43 22.07 -31.06
CA MET A 1 14.50 22.26 -30.05
C MET A 1 14.55 21.03 -29.16
N VAL A 2 15.56 20.18 -29.30
CA VAL A 2 15.76 19.00 -28.45
C VAL A 2 16.33 19.49 -27.11
N LYS A 3 15.52 19.43 -26.05
CA LYS A 3 15.98 19.76 -24.70
C LYS A 3 16.74 18.56 -24.16
N LEU A 4 18.06 18.70 -24.06
CA LEU A 4 18.89 17.72 -23.35
C LEU A 4 18.41 17.63 -21.89
N PRO A 5 18.08 16.43 -21.37
CA PRO A 5 17.69 16.29 -19.97
C PRO A 5 18.90 16.60 -19.07
N ARG A 6 18.68 17.38 -18.01
CA ARG A 6 19.72 17.61 -16.99
C ARG A 6 20.07 16.26 -16.35
N MET A 7 21.35 15.89 -16.35
CA MET A 7 21.83 14.83 -15.45
C MET A 7 21.63 15.32 -14.01
N GLY A 8 20.71 14.68 -13.28
CA GLY A 8 20.42 15.01 -11.90
C GLY A 8 18.95 15.30 -11.64
N ARG A 9 18.26 14.28 -11.10
CA ARG A 9 16.92 14.27 -10.51
C ARG A 9 15.74 14.58 -11.47
N PRO A 10 14.63 13.82 -11.38
CA PRO A 10 13.45 14.05 -12.22
C PRO A 10 12.87 15.46 -12.04
N PRO A 11 12.18 16.02 -13.06
CA PRO A 11 11.56 17.33 -12.97
C PRO A 11 10.56 17.42 -11.81
N PHE A 12 10.35 18.62 -11.27
CA PHE A 12 9.38 18.80 -10.19
C PHE A 12 7.94 18.56 -10.67
N LEU A 13 7.16 17.87 -9.85
CA LEU A 13 5.72 17.68 -10.06
C LEU A 13 5.01 19.04 -9.97
N LYS A 14 4.18 19.36 -10.96
CA LYS A 14 3.41 20.61 -11.05
C LYS A 14 1.94 20.30 -11.25
N PRO A 15 1.02 21.20 -10.86
CA PRO A 15 -0.42 20.93 -10.92
C PRO A 15 -0.94 20.51 -12.30
N HIS A 16 -0.34 20.98 -13.39
CA HIS A 16 -0.73 20.59 -14.76
C HIS A 16 -0.27 19.19 -15.19
N HIS A 17 0.67 18.57 -14.47
CA HIS A 17 1.12 17.20 -14.79
C HIS A 17 0.17 16.14 -14.24
N VAL A 18 -0.64 16.49 -13.23
CA VAL A 18 -1.53 15.58 -12.52
C VAL A 18 -2.99 15.96 -12.75
N LYS A 19 -3.86 14.96 -12.71
CA LYS A 19 -5.31 15.14 -12.66
C LYS A 19 -5.82 14.87 -11.25
N GLN A 20 -7.04 15.33 -11.00
CA GLN A 20 -7.77 14.96 -9.79
C GLN A 20 -7.86 13.42 -9.70
N ASP A 21 -7.58 12.89 -8.51
CA ASP A 21 -7.63 11.45 -8.21
C ASP A 21 -6.56 10.59 -8.92
N ASP A 22 -5.55 11.18 -9.56
CA ASP A 22 -4.42 10.44 -10.14
C ASP A 22 -3.67 9.66 -9.05
N LEU A 23 -3.17 8.48 -9.41
CA LEU A 23 -2.34 7.66 -8.51
C LEU A 23 -0.86 7.83 -8.86
N VAL A 24 -0.06 8.07 -7.84
CA VAL A 24 1.39 8.09 -7.91
C VAL A 24 1.98 7.02 -7.00
N GLU A 25 3.14 6.51 -7.37
CA GLU A 25 3.90 5.54 -6.60
C GLU A 25 5.22 6.17 -6.17
N ILE A 26 5.60 6.00 -4.92
CA ILE A 26 6.89 6.46 -4.40
C ILE A 26 7.98 5.49 -4.88
N VAL A 27 8.91 5.98 -5.69
CA VAL A 27 9.95 5.14 -6.32
C VAL A 27 11.21 5.08 -5.46
N ASP A 28 11.48 6.17 -4.74
CA ASP A 28 12.70 6.34 -3.98
C ASP A 28 12.40 6.85 -2.57
N GLU A 29 13.36 6.70 -1.67
CA GLU A 29 13.20 7.07 -0.28
C GLU A 29 12.94 8.59 -0.14
N PRO A 30 11.91 8.98 0.63
CA PRO A 30 11.64 10.39 0.90
C PRO A 30 12.77 10.97 1.76
N TYR A 31 13.15 12.22 1.46
CA TYR A 31 14.19 12.93 2.17
C TYR A 31 13.75 14.35 2.50
N ILE A 32 14.23 14.87 3.62
CA ILE A 32 13.99 16.26 4.04
C ILE A 32 15.18 17.09 3.56
N ARG A 33 14.94 18.15 2.78
CA ARG A 33 15.98 19.17 2.58
C ARG A 33 15.91 20.19 3.72
N SER A 34 17.07 20.55 4.24
CA SER A 34 17.22 21.54 5.30
C SER A 34 16.76 22.93 4.85
N ALA A 35 16.51 23.80 5.83
CA ALA A 35 16.04 25.17 5.59
C ALA A 35 17.01 25.98 4.72
N GLU A 36 18.32 25.74 4.84
CA GLU A 36 19.39 26.44 4.09
C GLU A 36 19.38 26.12 2.59
N GLU A 37 18.90 24.93 2.21
CA GLU A 37 18.80 24.50 0.81
C GLU A 37 17.41 24.78 0.20
N SER A 38 16.47 25.25 1.01
CA SER A 38 15.08 25.47 0.62
C SER A 38 14.83 26.93 0.34
N ARG A 39 14.28 27.26 -0.84
CA ARG A 39 13.89 28.63 -1.25
C ARG A 39 12.96 29.36 -0.26
N PHE A 40 12.38 28.63 0.70
CA PHE A 40 11.42 29.14 1.67
C PHE A 40 11.91 29.06 3.13
N GLU A 41 13.20 28.80 3.38
CA GLU A 41 13.83 28.75 4.73
C GLU A 41 13.11 27.81 5.72
N LYS A 42 12.39 26.83 5.18
CA LYS A 42 11.66 25.83 5.95
C LYS A 42 12.03 24.44 5.45
N PRO A 43 12.21 23.47 6.36
CA PRO A 43 12.42 22.09 5.98
C PRO A 43 11.23 21.63 5.16
N LYS A 44 11.52 20.96 4.04
CA LYS A 44 10.48 20.43 3.15
C LYS A 44 10.82 19.02 2.76
N GLY A 45 9.84 18.14 2.89
CA GLY A 45 9.93 16.75 2.44
C GLY A 45 9.84 16.66 0.92
N TYR A 46 10.73 15.87 0.34
CA TYR A 46 10.76 15.55 -1.08
C TYR A 46 10.77 14.04 -1.27
N ALA A 47 10.08 13.56 -2.30
CA ALA A 47 10.18 12.19 -2.76
C ALA A 47 10.19 12.14 -4.29
N VAL A 48 10.82 11.10 -4.84
CA VAL A 48 10.67 10.78 -6.26
C VAL A 48 9.44 9.89 -6.41
N VAL A 49 8.51 10.34 -7.25
CA VAL A 49 7.25 9.65 -7.51
C VAL A 49 7.09 9.35 -8.99
N ARG A 50 6.51 8.19 -9.30
CA ARG A 50 6.09 7.78 -10.63
C ARG A 50 4.61 7.99 -10.78
N LEU A 51 4.19 8.69 -11.82
CA LEU A 51 2.78 8.84 -12.16
C LEU A 51 2.28 7.56 -12.83
N LEU A 52 1.39 6.79 -12.20
CA LEU A 52 0.97 5.49 -12.74
C LEU A 52 0.22 5.59 -14.08
N ARG A 53 -0.39 6.76 -14.36
CA ARG A 53 -1.11 7.03 -15.61
C ARG A 53 -0.18 7.14 -16.82
N THR A 54 1.02 7.73 -16.66
CA THR A 54 1.95 8.00 -17.77
C THR A 54 3.27 7.24 -17.67
N GLY A 55 3.59 6.70 -16.49
CA GLY A 55 4.89 6.10 -16.17
C GLY A 55 6.00 7.11 -15.93
N GLU A 56 5.73 8.42 -16.05
CA GLU A 56 6.74 9.46 -15.91
C GLU A 56 7.18 9.65 -14.46
N LEU A 57 8.46 9.97 -14.28
CA LEU A 57 9.08 10.24 -12.99
C LEU A 57 9.10 11.73 -12.70
N PHE A 58 8.73 12.09 -11.48
CA PHE A 58 8.78 13.47 -10.99
C PHE A 58 9.32 13.53 -9.57
N THR A 59 9.94 14.66 -9.23
CA THR A 59 10.25 15.00 -7.84
C THR A 59 9.05 15.74 -7.24
N TRP A 60 8.41 15.19 -6.21
CA TRP A 60 7.32 15.85 -5.52
C TRP A 60 7.81 16.45 -4.20
N GLY A 61 7.69 17.78 -4.07
CA GLY A 61 7.90 18.47 -2.80
C GLY A 61 6.58 18.58 -2.02
N PHE A 62 6.43 17.76 -0.99
CA PHE A 62 5.20 17.68 -0.20
C PHE A 62 4.92 18.99 0.55
N ASN A 63 3.65 19.33 0.70
CA ASN A 63 3.23 20.31 1.71
C ASN A 63 3.15 19.63 3.08
N ASN A 64 3.14 20.40 4.16
CA ASN A 64 3.16 19.86 5.52
C ASN A 64 1.96 18.93 5.79
N ILE A 65 0.78 19.26 5.25
CA ILE A 65 -0.44 18.46 5.41
C ILE A 65 -0.25 17.07 4.77
N THR A 66 0.29 17.01 3.55
CA THR A 66 0.56 15.75 2.85
C THR A 66 1.65 14.98 3.57
N TRP A 67 2.75 15.64 3.95
CA TRP A 67 3.85 14.99 4.65
C TRP A 67 3.37 14.29 5.93
N ASN A 68 2.66 15.02 6.79
CA ASN A 68 2.16 14.47 8.05
C ASN A 68 1.18 13.32 7.82
N ARG A 69 0.25 13.45 6.85
CA ARG A 69 -0.69 12.37 6.53
C ARG A 69 -0.02 11.10 6.00
N LEU A 70 1.05 11.25 5.23
CA LEU A 70 1.82 10.10 4.72
C LEU A 70 2.64 9.47 5.84
N LEU A 71 3.19 10.28 6.75
CA LEU A 71 3.90 9.82 7.94
C LEU A 71 2.96 9.04 8.88
N ASP A 72 1.75 9.55 9.14
CA ASP A 72 0.73 8.82 9.92
C ASP A 72 0.34 7.48 9.29
N ALA A 73 0.44 7.35 7.96
CA ALA A 73 -0.03 6.18 7.23
C ALA A 73 1.04 5.14 6.90
N PHE A 74 2.28 5.58 6.66
CA PHE A 74 3.42 4.75 6.25
C PHE A 74 4.46 4.59 7.36
N GLY A 75 4.38 5.40 8.42
CA GLY A 75 5.33 5.44 9.53
C GLY A 75 6.50 6.38 9.28
N ASP A 76 7.36 6.49 10.30
CA ASP A 76 8.50 7.42 10.33
C ASP A 76 9.72 6.93 9.53
N ASP A 77 9.77 5.64 9.20
CA ASP A 77 10.86 5.04 8.44
C ASP A 77 10.70 5.30 6.93
N SER A 78 11.62 6.06 6.35
CA SER A 78 11.66 6.41 4.93
C SER A 78 11.72 5.18 4.02
N SER A 79 12.34 4.09 4.47
CA SER A 79 12.49 2.85 3.71
C SER A 79 11.14 2.20 3.41
N LEU A 80 10.18 2.35 4.33
CA LEU A 80 8.82 1.78 4.21
C LEU A 80 7.94 2.50 3.19
N TRP A 81 8.34 3.69 2.75
CA TRP A 81 7.57 4.51 1.81
C TRP A 81 7.78 4.05 0.37
N LYS A 82 8.90 3.39 0.06
CA LYS A 82 9.20 2.89 -1.28
C LYS A 82 8.14 1.87 -1.73
N GLY A 83 7.63 2.05 -2.95
CA GLY A 83 6.55 1.25 -3.53
C GLY A 83 5.15 1.58 -3.00
N LYS A 84 5.00 2.51 -2.05
CA LYS A 84 3.68 2.92 -1.57
C LYS A 84 2.99 3.81 -2.60
N LYS A 85 1.67 3.67 -2.68
CA LYS A 85 0.82 4.43 -3.59
C LYS A 85 0.16 5.59 -2.86
N VAL A 86 0.10 6.73 -3.53
CA VAL A 86 -0.50 7.96 -3.03
C VAL A 86 -1.49 8.46 -4.08
N LYS A 87 -2.71 8.76 -3.63
CA LYS A 87 -3.73 9.39 -4.44
C LYS A 87 -3.57 10.91 -4.39
N VAL A 88 -3.56 11.55 -5.55
CA VAL A 88 -3.38 12.98 -5.71
C VAL A 88 -4.73 13.68 -5.68
N LYS A 89 -4.82 14.77 -4.90
CA LYS A 89 -5.96 15.67 -4.86
C LYS A 89 -5.49 17.09 -5.19
N ILE A 90 -6.16 17.76 -6.13
CA ILE A 90 -5.85 19.13 -6.50
C ILE A 90 -6.90 20.02 -5.84
N GLU A 91 -6.45 21.02 -5.08
CA GLU A 91 -7.33 22.03 -4.50
C GLU A 91 -6.81 23.43 -4.83
N THR A 92 -7.71 24.35 -5.15
CA THR A 92 -7.38 25.76 -5.34
C THR A 92 -7.43 26.46 -3.98
N GLN A 93 -6.30 26.98 -3.53
CA GLN A 93 -6.20 27.74 -2.29
C GLN A 93 -5.65 29.14 -2.55
N THR A 94 -6.14 30.12 -1.80
CA THR A 94 -5.59 31.48 -1.80
C THR A 94 -4.32 31.50 -0.96
N VAL A 95 -3.17 31.55 -1.62
CA VAL A 95 -1.86 31.59 -0.96
C VAL A 95 -1.28 32.99 -1.17
N ARG A 96 -1.15 33.77 -0.09
CA ARG A 96 -0.65 35.17 -0.13
C ARG A 96 -1.47 36.09 -1.05
N GLY A 97 -2.79 35.93 -1.08
CA GLY A 97 -3.69 36.76 -1.89
C GLY A 97 -3.85 36.32 -3.35
N GLU A 98 -3.05 35.36 -3.82
CA GLU A 98 -3.19 34.78 -5.17
C GLU A 98 -3.85 33.40 -5.11
N GLN A 99 -4.77 33.11 -6.03
CA GLN A 99 -5.31 31.75 -6.18
C GLN A 99 -4.23 30.84 -6.79
N ARG A 100 -3.85 29.80 -6.04
CA ARG A 100 -2.87 28.80 -6.50
C ARG A 100 -3.46 27.40 -6.38
N GLN A 101 -3.22 26.59 -7.41
CA GLN A 101 -3.51 25.16 -7.35
C GLN A 101 -2.43 24.46 -6.52
N VAL A 102 -2.86 23.75 -5.50
CA VAL A 102 -2.01 23.00 -4.59
C VAL A 102 -2.29 21.52 -4.76
N ILE A 103 -1.22 20.74 -4.83
CA ILE A 103 -1.27 19.29 -4.91
C ILE A 103 -1.20 18.74 -3.50
N PHE A 104 -2.21 17.96 -3.12
CA PHE A 104 -2.27 17.19 -1.89
C PHE A 104 -2.13 15.70 -2.18
N GLY A 105 -1.51 14.97 -1.26
CA GLY A 105 -1.44 13.51 -1.28
C GLY A 105 -2.28 12.90 -0.18
N VAL A 106 -3.00 11.84 -0.54
CA VAL A 106 -3.73 10.97 0.38
C VAL A 106 -3.17 9.56 0.21
N PRO A 107 -2.80 8.86 1.29
CA PRO A 107 -2.29 7.49 1.18
C PRO A 107 -3.35 6.61 0.51
N TYR A 108 -2.97 5.91 -0.55
CA TYR A 108 -3.85 4.98 -1.23
C TYR A 108 -3.61 3.58 -0.64
N ARG A 109 -4.62 3.06 0.06
CA ARG A 109 -4.65 1.64 0.41
C ARG A 109 -5.32 0.92 -0.75
N GLU A 110 -4.61 -0.01 -1.37
CA GLU A 110 -5.26 -0.93 -2.30
C GLU A 110 -6.43 -1.59 -1.56
N PRO A 111 -7.62 -1.64 -2.18
CA PRO A 111 -8.69 -2.45 -1.62
C PRO A 111 -8.13 -3.87 -1.56
N GLN A 112 -8.00 -4.42 -0.36
CA GLN A 112 -7.61 -5.81 -0.18
C GLN A 112 -8.53 -6.62 -1.09
N GLN A 113 -7.97 -7.19 -2.17
CA GLN A 113 -8.66 -8.24 -2.90
C GLN A 113 -9.00 -9.25 -1.82
N LYS A 114 -10.30 -9.43 -1.56
CA LYS A 114 -10.75 -10.59 -0.78
C LYS A 114 -10.08 -11.76 -1.48
N LEU A 115 -9.16 -12.42 -0.79
CA LEU A 115 -8.58 -13.67 -1.27
C LEU A 115 -9.77 -14.46 -1.81
N PRO A 116 -9.72 -14.98 -3.05
CA PRO A 116 -10.70 -15.98 -3.43
C PRO A 116 -10.60 -17.03 -2.33
N VAL A 117 -11.68 -17.21 -1.58
CA VAL A 117 -11.79 -18.34 -0.67
C VAL A 117 -11.54 -19.53 -1.58
N ASN A 118 -10.37 -20.16 -1.48
CA ASN A 118 -10.03 -21.35 -2.26
C ASN A 118 -11.12 -22.39 -1.98
N LYS A 119 -12.10 -22.47 -2.88
CA LYS A 119 -12.99 -23.62 -3.04
C LYS A 119 -12.28 -24.71 -3.86
N GLU A 120 -10.98 -24.89 -3.65
CA GLU A 120 -10.14 -25.81 -4.40
C GLU A 120 -9.34 -26.75 -3.49
N THR A 121 -9.88 -27.03 -2.30
CA THR A 121 -9.61 -28.29 -1.60
C THR A 121 -10.92 -29.05 -1.44
N GLU A 122 -11.70 -29.15 -2.53
CA GLU A 122 -12.72 -30.18 -2.66
C GLU A 122 -12.03 -31.42 -3.24
N ASN A 123 -11.24 -32.10 -2.42
CA ASN A 123 -10.96 -33.50 -2.65
C ASN A 123 -12.32 -34.21 -2.44
N PRO A 124 -12.93 -34.86 -3.45
CA PRO A 124 -14.30 -35.41 -3.33
C PRO A 124 -14.45 -36.43 -2.21
N LEU A 125 -13.34 -37.00 -1.75
CA LEU A 125 -13.26 -37.92 -0.62
C LEU A 125 -13.34 -37.20 0.74
N GLU A 126 -12.80 -35.97 0.86
CA GLU A 126 -12.80 -35.20 2.11
C GLU A 126 -14.15 -34.55 2.39
N THR A 127 -14.83 -34.05 1.35
CA THR A 127 -16.19 -33.51 1.48
C THR A 127 -17.20 -34.58 1.91
N ASP A 128 -17.07 -35.81 1.41
CA ASP A 128 -17.94 -36.92 1.79
C ASP A 128 -17.67 -37.41 3.24
N LEU A 129 -16.40 -37.44 3.66
CA LEU A 129 -16.01 -37.75 5.04
C LEU A 129 -16.49 -36.68 6.04
N ILE A 130 -16.32 -35.39 5.72
CA ILE A 130 -16.78 -34.28 6.57
C ILE A 130 -18.31 -34.31 6.69
N THR A 131 -19.02 -34.63 5.61
CA THR A 131 -20.49 -34.73 5.63
C THR A 131 -20.95 -35.92 6.46
N LYS A 132 -20.32 -37.10 6.29
CA LYS A 132 -20.58 -38.28 7.11
C LYS A 132 -20.33 -38.00 8.60
N VAL A 133 -19.20 -37.41 8.97
CA VAL A 133 -18.88 -37.07 10.37
C VAL A 133 -19.88 -36.08 10.96
N LYS A 134 -20.37 -35.11 10.17
CA LYS A 134 -21.40 -34.18 10.64
C LYS A 134 -22.74 -34.87 10.91
N THR A 135 -23.12 -35.85 10.09
CA THR A 135 -24.37 -36.62 10.23
C THR A 135 -24.35 -37.69 11.33
N LEU A 136 -23.19 -38.01 11.92
CA LEU A 136 -23.09 -38.98 13.02
C LEU A 136 -23.74 -38.47 14.31
N SER A 137 -24.32 -39.39 15.08
CA SER A 137 -24.87 -39.12 16.42
C SER A 137 -23.75 -38.80 17.42
N LEU A 138 -24.11 -38.20 18.56
CA LEU A 138 -23.16 -37.82 19.61
C LEU A 138 -22.38 -39.03 20.16
N GLU A 139 -23.01 -40.21 20.24
CA GLU A 139 -22.37 -41.44 20.70
C GLU A 139 -21.35 -41.95 19.68
N GLN A 140 -21.68 -41.90 18.39
CA GLN A 140 -20.78 -42.31 17.31
C GLN A 140 -19.56 -41.38 17.19
N LYS A 141 -19.74 -40.08 17.45
CA LYS A 141 -18.65 -39.10 17.48
C LYS A 141 -17.68 -39.36 18.63
N LYS A 142 -18.19 -39.75 19.80
CA LYS A 142 -17.35 -40.12 20.95
C LYS A 142 -16.54 -41.38 20.68
N ALA A 143 -17.18 -42.43 20.15
CA ALA A 143 -16.49 -43.66 19.78
C ALA A 143 -15.39 -43.45 18.72
N LEU A 144 -15.63 -42.55 17.76
CA LEU A 144 -14.63 -42.21 16.72
C LEU A 144 -13.44 -41.43 17.29
N LEU A 145 -13.67 -40.53 18.26
CA LEU A 145 -12.60 -39.82 18.96
C LEU A 145 -11.75 -40.77 19.81
N GLU A 146 -12.38 -41.73 20.49
CA GLU A 146 -11.70 -42.73 21.30
C GLU A 146 -10.83 -43.66 20.43
N ALA A 147 -11.38 -44.18 19.34
CA ALA A 147 -10.64 -45.03 18.40
C ALA A 147 -9.45 -44.30 17.74
N LEU A 148 -9.60 -43.01 17.41
CA LEU A 148 -8.50 -42.20 16.89
C LEU A 148 -7.40 -41.99 17.95
N SER A 149 -7.78 -41.76 19.21
CA SER A 149 -6.83 -41.58 20.30
C SER A 149 -6.04 -42.86 20.62
N GLU A 150 -6.69 -44.04 20.56
CA GLU A 150 -6.01 -45.33 20.71
C GLU A 150 -5.07 -45.63 19.53
N SER A 151 -5.48 -45.30 18.31
CA SER A 151 -4.64 -45.52 17.12
C SER A 151 -3.36 -44.66 17.12
N LEU A 152 -3.44 -43.42 17.64
CA LEU A 152 -2.30 -42.51 17.78
C LEU A 152 -1.32 -43.02 18.85
N ALA A 153 -1.83 -43.54 19.97
CA ALA A 153 -1.01 -44.11 21.03
C ALA A 153 -0.28 -45.41 20.59
N ALA A 154 -0.89 -46.20 19.71
CA ALA A 154 -0.27 -47.42 19.17
C ALA A 154 0.89 -47.13 18.20
N THR A 155 0.89 -46.00 17.50
CA THR A 155 1.97 -45.60 16.59
C THR A 155 3.22 -45.03 17.25
N GLU A 156 3.15 -44.62 18.53
CA GLU A 156 4.31 -44.08 19.27
C GLU A 156 5.15 -45.16 19.99
N THR A 157 4.78 -46.45 19.87
CA THR A 157 5.47 -47.57 20.54
C THR A 157 6.11 -48.59 19.59
N SER A 158 6.32 -48.22 18.31
CA SER A 158 7.11 -49.02 17.35
C SER A 158 8.37 -48.29 16.88
#